data_AF-A0A1H9ZEC0-F1
#
_entry.id   AF-A0A1H9ZEC0-F1
#
_cell.length_a   1.000
_cell.length_b   1.000
_cell.length_c   1.000
_cell.angle_alpha   90.00
_cell.angle_beta   90.00
_cell.angle_gamma   90.00
#
_symmetry.space_group_name_H-M   'P 1'
#
loop_
_entity.id
_entity.type
_entity.pdbx_description
1 polymer ?
#
loop_
_entity_poly.entity_id
_entity_poly.type
_entity_poly.pdbx_seq_one_letter_code
_entity_poly.pdbx_strand_id
1 'polypeptide(L)'
;MDSKKYQMSEQAFLDAWENVGCPNNIYGTKNCYEFLNNLIIKTDGLVIVDHFSLTDYDNVSSIEYHEPYVKIIWRDFVKERPPRGFEGMVQDIFGADYLYSLSNIQQLKFIKSNNHLMVLVMPTVIKLKDAKKFLGINKLKEDQFRIQDNDQELHTEIKFIQNNYVHECLLYNLPFFSFLLKPKQGDVHRSRSQKLLLLSTLMHAKERILTVQSKLDKLYENEHDEIRSSGNILRTILESLLKYYCLFYEYSLPKKHYEKNFLGDLKRHLKKFNDPLNDVLEQRIINLANDFSHDNGNIPLLEDVYELNQHVNYLVEYFNKKSVLKNNLLS
;
A
#
# COMPACT_ATOMS: atom_id res chain seq x y z
N MET A 1 2.71 -35.41 3.09
CA MET A 1 2.79 -34.49 1.93
C MET A 1 4.28 -34.23 1.71
N ASP A 2 4.77 -34.24 0.46
CA ASP A 2 6.15 -33.84 0.16
C ASP A 2 6.41 -32.44 0.74
N SER A 3 7.51 -32.23 1.48
CA SER A 3 7.74 -31.01 2.28
C SER A 3 7.71 -29.76 1.41
N LYS A 4 8.28 -29.84 0.19
CA LYS A 4 8.21 -28.76 -0.80
C LYS A 4 6.80 -28.48 -1.30
N LYS A 5 5.97 -29.52 -1.46
CA LYS A 5 4.56 -29.33 -1.84
C LYS A 5 3.80 -28.57 -0.77
N TYR A 6 4.03 -28.88 0.51
CA TYR A 6 3.41 -28.13 1.61
C TYR A 6 3.89 -26.67 1.65
N GLN A 7 5.19 -26.43 1.56
CA GLN A 7 5.77 -25.09 1.61
C GLN A 7 5.24 -24.15 0.51
N MET A 8 4.96 -24.69 -0.68
CA MET A 8 4.37 -23.93 -1.80
C MET A 8 2.83 -23.84 -1.75
N SER A 9 2.19 -24.57 -0.84
CA SER A 9 0.73 -24.77 -0.85
C SER A 9 -0.05 -23.68 -0.14
N GLU A 10 -1.34 -23.62 -0.47
CA GLU A 10 -2.31 -22.88 0.33
C GLU A 10 -2.38 -23.40 1.78
N GLN A 11 -2.16 -24.70 2.01
CA GLN A 11 -2.26 -25.26 3.37
C GLN A 11 -1.29 -24.56 4.34
N ALA A 12 -0.10 -24.18 3.88
CA ALA A 12 0.84 -23.42 4.70
C ALA A 12 0.29 -22.03 5.10
N PHE A 13 -0.49 -21.39 4.22
CA PHE A 13 -1.19 -20.13 4.52
C PHE A 13 -2.32 -20.35 5.51
N LEU A 14 -3.13 -21.40 5.31
CA LEU A 14 -4.23 -21.75 6.22
C LEU A 14 -3.71 -22.05 7.62
N ASP A 15 -2.67 -22.87 7.75
CA ASP A 15 -2.07 -23.21 9.05
C ASP A 15 -1.51 -21.96 9.75
N ALA A 16 -0.90 -21.02 9.00
CA ALA A 16 -0.43 -19.76 9.56
C ALA A 16 -1.60 -18.88 10.05
N TRP A 17 -2.71 -18.86 9.33
CA TRP A 17 -3.91 -18.09 9.65
C TRP A 17 -4.71 -18.68 10.82
N GLU A 18 -4.81 -19.99 10.88
CA GLU A 18 -5.44 -20.74 11.99
C GLU A 18 -4.70 -20.52 13.31
N ASN A 19 -3.36 -20.48 13.27
CA ASN A 19 -2.52 -20.19 14.43
C ASN A 19 -2.82 -18.86 15.12
N VAL A 20 -3.39 -17.89 14.40
CA VAL A 20 -3.77 -16.57 14.92
C VAL A 20 -5.29 -16.40 15.09
N GLY A 21 -6.06 -17.49 14.99
CA GLY A 21 -7.51 -17.49 15.21
C GLY A 21 -8.34 -17.06 14.00
N CYS A 22 -7.82 -17.18 12.79
CA CYS A 22 -8.50 -16.85 11.53
C CYS A 22 -9.12 -15.44 11.47
N PRO A 23 -8.40 -14.37 11.84
CA PRO A 23 -8.97 -13.02 11.84
C PRO A 23 -9.20 -12.51 10.41
N ASN A 24 -10.17 -11.62 10.23
CA ASN A 24 -10.34 -10.91 8.95
C ASN A 24 -9.21 -9.91 8.69
N ASN A 25 -8.71 -9.27 9.76
CA ASN A 25 -7.63 -8.28 9.69
C ASN A 25 -6.70 -8.42 10.90
N ILE A 26 -5.43 -8.11 10.71
CA ILE A 26 -4.45 -7.89 11.80
C ILE A 26 -3.98 -6.45 11.71
N TYR A 27 -3.91 -5.77 12.85
CA TYR A 27 -3.50 -4.36 12.93
C TYR A 27 -2.19 -4.20 13.70
N GLY A 28 -1.42 -3.19 13.31
CA GLY A 28 -0.20 -2.76 13.98
C GLY A 28 1.03 -3.54 13.52
N THR A 29 2.14 -2.81 13.34
CA THR A 29 3.32 -3.32 12.63
C THR A 29 3.93 -4.56 13.26
N LYS A 30 3.99 -4.62 14.59
CA LYS A 30 4.53 -5.77 15.33
C LYS A 30 3.69 -7.04 15.10
N ASN A 31 2.37 -6.96 15.27
CA ASN A 31 1.48 -8.11 15.07
C ASN A 31 1.48 -8.57 13.61
N CYS A 32 1.54 -7.61 12.67
CA CYS A 32 1.65 -7.91 11.24
C CYS A 32 2.97 -8.65 10.95
N TYR A 33 4.09 -8.19 11.51
CA TYR A 33 5.38 -8.88 11.43
C TYR A 33 5.31 -10.30 11.98
N GLU A 34 4.75 -10.49 13.18
CA GLU A 34 4.68 -11.81 13.82
C GLU A 34 3.96 -12.82 12.93
N PHE A 35 2.84 -12.41 12.34
CA PHE A 35 2.13 -13.23 11.35
C PHE A 35 2.99 -13.51 10.10
N LEU A 36 3.54 -12.46 9.48
CA LEU A 36 4.31 -12.61 8.24
C LEU A 36 5.55 -13.49 8.45
N ASN A 37 6.25 -13.34 9.57
CA ASN A 37 7.40 -14.16 9.92
C ASN A 37 7.01 -15.63 10.11
N ASN A 38 5.88 -15.91 10.78
CA ASN A 38 5.36 -17.27 10.89
C ASN A 38 5.05 -17.90 9.52
N LEU A 39 4.41 -17.12 8.64
CA LEU A 39 4.11 -17.54 7.27
C LEU A 39 5.37 -17.85 6.48
N ILE A 40 6.38 -16.97 6.51
CA ILE A 40 7.65 -17.16 5.81
C ILE A 40 8.39 -18.39 6.34
N ILE A 41 8.41 -18.63 7.65
CA ILE A 41 9.01 -19.84 8.25
C ILE A 41 8.28 -21.11 7.77
N LYS A 42 6.94 -21.12 7.79
CA LYS A 42 6.14 -22.28 7.35
C LYS A 42 6.31 -22.61 5.87
N THR A 43 6.48 -21.58 5.06
CA THR A 43 6.62 -21.69 3.61
C THR A 43 8.08 -21.83 3.17
N ASP A 44 9.05 -21.74 4.08
CA ASP A 44 10.48 -21.67 3.75
C ASP A 44 10.76 -20.60 2.69
N GLY A 45 10.08 -19.47 2.84
CA GLY A 45 10.13 -18.35 1.90
C GLY A 45 9.46 -18.59 0.54
N LEU A 46 8.85 -19.75 0.28
CA LEU A 46 8.22 -20.10 -1.00
C LEU A 46 6.84 -19.44 -1.19
N VAL A 47 6.82 -18.12 -1.06
CA VAL A 47 5.68 -17.21 -1.23
C VAL A 47 5.95 -16.28 -2.40
N ILE A 48 4.90 -15.93 -3.14
CA ILE A 48 4.95 -14.84 -4.11
C ILE A 48 4.46 -13.56 -3.44
N VAL A 49 5.19 -12.46 -3.60
CA VAL A 49 4.79 -11.11 -3.20
C VAL A 49 4.62 -10.26 -4.45
N ASP A 50 3.37 -10.06 -4.85
CA ASP A 50 3.06 -9.15 -5.95
C ASP A 50 2.90 -7.74 -5.39
N HIS A 51 3.67 -6.80 -5.92
CA HIS A 51 3.51 -5.39 -5.54
C HIS A 51 2.54 -4.71 -6.50
N PHE A 52 1.80 -3.73 -6.00
CA PHE A 52 0.97 -2.86 -6.83
C PHE A 52 1.80 -2.24 -7.97
N SER A 53 3.07 -1.98 -7.69
CA SER A 53 3.95 -1.15 -8.48
C SER A 53 4.96 -1.90 -9.34
N LEU A 54 4.57 -3.10 -9.78
CA LEU A 54 5.20 -3.90 -10.83
C LEU A 54 6.49 -4.67 -10.47
N THR A 55 7.04 -4.49 -9.28
CA THR A 55 8.09 -5.37 -8.73
C THR A 55 7.44 -6.61 -8.12
N ASP A 56 7.90 -7.82 -8.45
CA ASP A 56 7.38 -9.04 -7.82
C ASP A 56 8.52 -9.81 -7.15
N TYR A 57 8.27 -10.32 -5.95
CA TYR A 57 9.19 -11.25 -5.31
C TYR A 57 8.68 -12.66 -5.51
N ASP A 58 9.48 -13.48 -6.16
CA ASP A 58 9.21 -14.90 -6.36
C ASP A 58 9.50 -15.73 -5.11
N ASN A 59 10.15 -15.16 -4.11
CA ASN A 59 10.50 -15.78 -2.83
C ASN A 59 10.78 -14.66 -1.81
N VAL A 60 10.70 -14.98 -0.53
CA VAL A 60 11.13 -14.08 0.55
C VAL A 60 12.15 -14.84 1.39
N SER A 61 13.41 -14.39 1.38
CA SER A 61 14.49 -15.05 2.13
C SER A 61 14.21 -14.99 3.64
N SER A 62 13.84 -13.81 4.14
CA SER A 62 13.48 -13.62 5.55
C SER A 62 12.72 -12.32 5.77
N ILE A 63 12.21 -12.14 7.00
CA ILE A 63 11.59 -10.89 7.43
C ILE A 63 12.23 -10.48 8.75
N GLU A 64 12.63 -9.22 8.86
CA GLU A 64 13.21 -8.64 10.08
C GLU A 64 12.30 -7.53 10.64
N TYR A 65 12.20 -7.44 11.96
CA TYR A 65 11.50 -6.35 12.64
C TYR A 65 12.45 -5.51 13.47
N HIS A 66 12.42 -4.21 13.22
CA HIS A 66 13.12 -3.20 13.98
C HIS A 66 12.21 -2.00 14.14
N GLU A 67 11.63 -1.84 15.33
CA GLU A 67 10.59 -0.85 15.58
C GLU A 67 10.93 0.55 15.02
N PRO A 68 10.02 1.19 14.26
CA PRO A 68 8.67 0.74 13.90
C PRO A 68 8.58 -0.04 12.57
N TYR A 69 9.69 -0.45 11.97
CA TYR A 69 9.74 -0.95 10.59
C TYR A 69 9.92 -2.46 10.47
N VAL A 70 9.42 -2.99 9.36
CA VAL A 70 9.62 -4.36 8.89
C VAL A 70 10.45 -4.32 7.63
N LYS A 71 11.49 -5.15 7.55
CA LYS A 71 12.21 -5.43 6.31
C LYS A 71 11.70 -6.74 5.74
N ILE A 72 11.22 -6.70 4.49
CA ILE A 72 10.86 -7.89 3.72
C ILE A 72 12.04 -8.17 2.80
N ILE A 73 12.82 -9.20 3.11
CA ILE A 73 14.10 -9.45 2.45
C ILE A 73 13.87 -10.39 1.28
N TRP A 74 14.07 -9.89 0.07
CA TRP A 74 13.96 -10.71 -1.13
C TRP A 74 15.18 -11.60 -1.28
N ARG A 75 16.39 -11.02 -1.18
CA ARG A 75 17.67 -11.72 -1.31
C ARG A 75 18.68 -11.23 -0.28
N ASP A 76 19.35 -12.16 0.38
CA ASP A 76 20.49 -11.92 1.27
C ASP A 76 21.68 -12.75 0.83
N PHE A 77 22.46 -12.25 -0.14
CA PHE A 77 23.63 -12.97 -0.66
C PHE A 77 24.82 -12.99 0.31
N VAL A 78 24.72 -12.25 1.42
CA VAL A 78 25.72 -12.24 2.48
C VAL A 78 25.57 -13.47 3.36
N LYS A 79 24.33 -13.84 3.70
CA LYS A 79 24.03 -15.05 4.49
C LYS A 79 23.84 -16.28 3.62
N GLU A 80 23.21 -16.12 2.46
CA GLU A 80 22.89 -17.19 1.53
C GLU A 80 23.81 -17.11 0.32
N ARG A 81 24.71 -18.09 0.16
CA ARG A 81 25.60 -18.07 -1.00
C ARG A 81 24.79 -18.15 -2.28
N PRO A 82 25.10 -17.32 -3.29
CA PRO A 82 24.48 -17.45 -4.59
C PRO A 82 24.76 -18.84 -5.19
N PRO A 83 23.97 -19.28 -6.18
CA PRO A 83 24.20 -20.55 -6.86
C PRO A 83 25.64 -20.65 -7.38
N ARG A 84 26.22 -21.84 -7.29
CA ARG A 84 27.62 -22.08 -7.68
C ARG A 84 27.87 -21.63 -9.13
N GLY A 85 28.90 -20.82 -9.33
CA GLY A 85 29.26 -20.22 -10.62
C GLY A 85 28.75 -18.78 -10.80
N PHE A 86 27.91 -18.28 -9.89
CA PHE A 86 27.37 -16.92 -9.92
C PHE A 86 27.91 -16.03 -8.79
N GLU A 87 28.85 -16.52 -7.97
CA GLU A 87 29.39 -15.79 -6.81
C GLU A 87 29.99 -14.43 -7.18
N GLY A 88 30.68 -14.34 -8.31
CA GLY A 88 31.25 -13.08 -8.81
C GLY A 88 30.29 -12.21 -9.62
N MET A 89 29.08 -12.70 -9.91
CA MET A 89 28.11 -12.06 -10.81
C MET A 89 26.90 -11.48 -10.06
N VAL A 90 26.86 -11.59 -8.73
CA VAL A 90 25.72 -11.14 -7.92
C VAL A 90 25.38 -9.68 -8.20
N GLN A 91 26.38 -8.79 -8.13
CA GLN A 91 26.17 -7.36 -8.37
C GLN A 91 25.85 -7.06 -9.84
N ASP A 92 26.36 -7.85 -10.79
CA ASP A 92 26.06 -7.67 -12.22
C ASP A 92 24.62 -8.09 -12.57
N ILE A 93 24.09 -9.12 -11.90
CA ILE A 93 22.76 -9.68 -12.16
C ILE A 93 21.69 -8.95 -11.34
N PHE A 94 21.94 -8.78 -10.05
CA PHE A 94 20.95 -8.27 -9.09
C PHE A 94 21.21 -6.82 -8.68
N GLY A 95 22.36 -6.24 -9.02
CA GLY A 95 22.71 -4.87 -8.63
C GLY A 95 23.17 -4.71 -7.18
N ALA A 96 22.85 -5.65 -6.29
CA ALA A 96 23.14 -5.54 -4.85
C ALA A 96 23.38 -6.91 -4.19
N ASP A 97 24.08 -6.89 -3.06
CA ASP A 97 24.33 -8.06 -2.22
C ASP A 97 23.15 -8.34 -1.28
N TYR A 98 22.37 -7.29 -0.94
CA TYR A 98 21.25 -7.37 -0.02
C TYR A 98 20.06 -6.55 -0.54
N LEU A 99 18.99 -7.24 -0.95
CA LEU A 99 17.78 -6.65 -1.56
C LEU A 99 16.57 -6.84 -0.67
N TYR A 100 15.90 -5.75 -0.30
CA TYR A 100 14.75 -5.79 0.60
C TYR A 100 13.82 -4.59 0.41
N SER A 101 12.55 -4.76 0.79
CA SER A 101 11.65 -3.64 1.00
C SER A 101 11.63 -3.23 2.46
N LEU A 102 11.56 -1.92 2.73
CA LEU A 102 11.31 -1.39 4.07
C LEU A 102 9.88 -0.88 4.16
N SER A 103 9.13 -1.36 5.15
CA SER A 103 7.71 -1.05 5.33
C SER A 103 7.38 -0.74 6.77
N ASN A 104 6.44 0.18 7.00
CA ASN A 104 5.74 0.33 8.27
C ASN A 104 4.28 -0.14 8.05
N ILE A 105 3.94 -1.33 8.56
CA ILE A 105 2.71 -2.03 8.17
C ILE A 105 1.55 -1.62 9.09
N GLN A 106 0.52 -1.00 8.51
CA GLN A 106 -0.69 -0.62 9.24
C GLN A 106 -1.58 -1.82 9.54
N GLN A 107 -1.86 -2.61 8.49
CA GLN A 107 -2.75 -3.76 8.59
C GLN A 107 -2.45 -4.83 7.56
N LEU A 108 -2.79 -6.06 7.92
CA LEU A 108 -2.98 -7.19 7.02
C LEU A 108 -4.47 -7.47 6.86
N LYS A 109 -4.92 -7.76 5.65
CA LYS A 109 -6.28 -8.23 5.37
C LYS A 109 -6.25 -9.59 4.69
N PHE A 110 -7.04 -10.52 5.21
CA PHE A 110 -7.15 -11.87 4.69
C PHE A 110 -8.31 -11.92 3.69
N ILE A 111 -8.03 -12.45 2.50
CA ILE A 111 -9.04 -12.63 1.46
C ILE A 111 -9.00 -14.05 0.93
N LYS A 112 -10.18 -14.58 0.59
CA LYS A 112 -10.31 -15.83 -0.15
C LYS A 112 -10.71 -15.52 -1.58
N SER A 113 -9.90 -15.92 -2.55
CA SER A 113 -10.18 -15.77 -3.98
C SER A 113 -10.01 -17.12 -4.67
N ASN A 114 -11.04 -17.59 -5.37
CA ASN A 114 -11.07 -18.94 -5.97
C ASN A 114 -10.69 -20.05 -4.97
N ASN A 115 -11.21 -19.95 -3.74
CA ASN A 115 -10.88 -20.81 -2.62
C ASN A 115 -9.42 -20.79 -2.16
N HIS A 116 -8.59 -19.85 -2.62
CA HIS A 116 -7.24 -19.64 -2.10
C HIS A 116 -7.17 -18.49 -1.09
N LEU A 117 -6.61 -18.75 0.09
CA LEU A 117 -6.26 -17.72 1.07
C LEU A 117 -5.07 -16.88 0.58
N MET A 118 -5.25 -15.56 0.55
CA MET A 118 -4.19 -14.60 0.25
C MET A 118 -4.16 -13.51 1.32
N VAL A 119 -3.01 -12.85 1.45
CA VAL A 119 -2.77 -11.82 2.47
C VAL A 119 -2.43 -10.50 1.79
N LEU A 120 -3.28 -9.50 1.99
CA LEU A 120 -3.04 -8.14 1.54
C LEU A 120 -2.30 -7.35 2.61
N VAL A 121 -1.31 -6.56 2.22
CA VAL A 121 -0.55 -5.70 3.13
C VAL A 121 -0.85 -4.24 2.81
N MET A 122 -1.25 -3.49 3.81
CA MET A 122 -1.36 -2.03 3.75
C MET A 122 -0.21 -1.41 4.55
N PRO A 123 0.81 -0.85 3.89
CA PRO A 123 1.83 -0.08 4.56
C PRO A 123 1.31 1.32 4.90
N THR A 124 2.13 2.07 5.62
CA THR A 124 2.05 3.51 5.79
C THR A 124 3.22 4.18 5.08
N VAL A 125 3.07 5.45 4.75
CA VAL A 125 4.15 6.23 4.13
C VAL A 125 5.30 6.40 5.12
N ILE A 126 6.52 6.07 4.69
CA ILE A 126 7.75 6.34 5.44
C ILE A 126 8.35 7.62 4.88
N LYS A 127 8.55 8.64 5.73
CA LYS A 127 9.26 9.84 5.31
C LYS A 127 10.71 9.48 5.00
N LEU A 128 11.24 9.99 3.89
CA LEU A 128 12.61 9.69 3.46
C LEU A 128 13.66 10.03 4.53
N LYS A 129 13.45 11.11 5.30
CA LYS A 129 14.31 11.48 6.43
C LYS A 129 14.39 10.38 7.49
N ASP A 130 13.25 9.76 7.80
CA ASP A 130 13.15 8.73 8.82
C ASP A 130 13.74 7.41 8.31
N ALA A 131 13.49 7.05 7.04
CA ALA A 131 14.14 5.92 6.39
C ALA A 131 15.67 6.07 6.38
N LYS A 132 16.21 7.24 5.98
CA LYS A 132 17.65 7.51 6.01
C LYS A 132 18.25 7.38 7.41
N LYS A 133 17.55 7.86 8.44
CA LYS A 133 17.98 7.75 9.83
C LYS A 133 18.01 6.29 10.27
N PHE A 134 16.95 5.54 9.98
CA PHE A 134 16.82 4.13 10.30
C PHE A 134 17.90 3.27 9.63
N LEU A 135 18.15 3.50 8.35
CA LEU A 135 19.17 2.81 7.55
C LEU A 135 20.60 3.26 7.88
N GLY A 136 20.79 4.27 8.73
CA GLY A 136 22.12 4.80 9.07
C GLY A 136 22.80 5.59 7.94
N ILE A 137 22.10 5.88 6.86
CA ILE A 137 22.63 6.55 5.65
C ILE A 137 23.13 7.96 5.95
N ASN A 138 22.54 8.65 6.94
CA ASN A 138 22.97 9.99 7.33
C ASN A 138 24.44 10.08 7.81
N LYS A 139 25.08 8.93 8.09
CA LYS A 139 26.49 8.84 8.49
C LYS A 139 27.44 8.54 7.33
N LEU A 140 26.89 8.22 6.15
CA LEU A 140 27.63 7.88 4.96
C LEU A 140 28.00 9.14 4.18
N LYS A 141 29.09 9.08 3.43
CA LYS A 141 29.48 10.13 2.47
C LYS A 141 28.55 10.09 1.25
N GLU A 142 28.44 11.21 0.54
CA GLU A 142 27.51 11.35 -0.62
C GLU A 142 27.80 10.37 -1.76
N ASP A 143 29.05 9.92 -1.91
CA ASP A 143 29.47 8.92 -2.91
C ASP A 143 29.13 7.47 -2.51
N GLN A 144 28.68 7.25 -1.27
CA GLN A 144 28.39 5.92 -0.73
C GLN A 144 26.89 5.57 -0.74
N PHE A 145 26.03 6.46 -1.22
CA PHE A 145 24.62 6.17 -1.37
C PHE A 145 23.99 6.93 -2.56
N ARG A 146 22.92 6.36 -3.10
CA ARG A 146 22.08 6.95 -4.15
C ARG A 146 20.63 6.76 -3.78
N ILE A 147 19.82 7.76 -4.06
CA ILE A 147 18.38 7.72 -3.85
C ILE A 147 17.71 8.12 -5.15
N GLN A 148 16.79 7.30 -5.62
CA GLN A 148 16.07 7.51 -6.87
C GLN A 148 14.59 7.26 -6.65
N ASP A 149 13.77 8.25 -7.01
CA ASP A 149 12.32 8.05 -7.07
C ASP A 149 11.97 7.40 -8.41
N ASN A 150 11.32 6.24 -8.37
CA ASN A 150 10.76 5.56 -9.53
C ASN A 150 9.25 5.83 -9.58
N ASP A 151 8.88 6.95 -10.18
CA ASP A 151 7.48 7.40 -10.27
C ASP A 151 6.59 6.43 -11.09
N GLN A 152 7.18 5.63 -11.98
CA GLN A 152 6.46 4.63 -12.78
C GLN A 152 6.15 3.37 -11.97
N GLU A 153 7.12 2.91 -11.19
CA GLU A 153 7.01 1.74 -10.31
C GLU A 153 6.74 2.11 -8.85
N LEU A 154 6.24 3.33 -8.61
CA LEU A 154 5.67 3.83 -7.36
C LEU A 154 6.48 3.50 -6.08
N HIS A 155 7.79 3.51 -6.18
CA HIS A 155 8.69 3.29 -5.06
C HIS A 155 9.89 4.24 -5.10
N THR A 156 10.54 4.43 -3.96
CA THR A 156 11.85 5.09 -3.89
C THR A 156 12.90 4.01 -3.67
N GLU A 157 13.87 3.93 -4.56
CA GLU A 157 15.05 3.07 -4.43
C GLU A 157 16.13 3.81 -3.63
N ILE A 158 16.69 3.12 -2.63
CA ILE A 158 17.79 3.60 -1.82
C ILE A 158 18.91 2.58 -1.88
N LYS A 159 19.97 2.92 -2.61
CA LYS A 159 21.16 2.08 -2.76
C LYS A 159 22.32 2.64 -1.96
N PHE A 160 23.00 1.83 -1.15
CA PHE A 160 24.08 2.30 -0.30
C PHE A 160 25.08 1.21 0.05
N ILE A 161 26.29 1.61 0.44
CA ILE A 161 27.35 0.69 0.88
C ILE A 161 27.44 0.70 2.40
N GLN A 162 27.31 -0.48 3.02
CA GLN A 162 27.51 -0.66 4.45
C GLN A 162 28.26 -1.97 4.70
N ASN A 163 29.26 -1.95 5.58
CA ASN A 163 30.08 -3.12 5.92
C ASN A 163 30.67 -3.86 4.69
N ASN A 164 31.07 -3.11 3.65
CA ASN A 164 31.55 -3.61 2.36
C ASN A 164 30.53 -4.36 1.48
N TYR A 165 29.24 -4.32 1.82
CA TYR A 165 28.17 -4.87 1.01
C TYR A 165 27.31 -3.75 0.40
N VAL A 166 26.82 -3.98 -0.82
CA VAL A 166 25.87 -3.12 -1.51
C VAL A 166 24.46 -3.51 -1.07
N HIS A 167 23.77 -2.57 -0.45
CA HIS A 167 22.38 -2.70 -0.04
C HIS A 167 21.48 -1.96 -1.03
N GLU A 168 20.35 -2.57 -1.39
CA GLU A 168 19.28 -1.94 -2.13
C GLU A 168 17.96 -2.08 -1.35
N CYS A 169 17.43 -0.93 -0.94
CA CYS A 169 16.21 -0.82 -0.15
C CYS A 169 15.11 -0.17 -0.98
N LEU A 170 14.00 -0.86 -1.16
CA LEU A 170 12.82 -0.32 -1.82
C LEU A 170 11.83 0.23 -0.78
N LEU A 171 11.45 1.51 -0.94
CA LEU A 171 10.40 2.15 -0.14
C LEU A 171 9.11 2.25 -0.96
N TYR A 172 8.15 1.37 -0.67
CA TYR A 172 6.80 1.44 -1.25
C TYR A 172 5.94 2.43 -0.45
N ASN A 173 5.86 3.67 -0.93
CA ASN A 173 5.29 4.80 -0.20
C ASN A 173 3.79 5.03 -0.50
N LEU A 174 2.99 3.96 -0.47
CA LEU A 174 1.57 4.01 -0.83
C LEU A 174 0.69 3.55 0.35
N PRO A 175 -0.09 4.44 1.00
CA PRO A 175 -0.87 4.11 2.19
C PRO A 175 -2.23 3.46 1.84
N PHE A 176 -2.19 2.47 0.95
CA PHE A 176 -3.32 1.61 0.58
C PHE A 176 -2.83 0.18 0.41
N PHE A 177 -3.70 -0.80 0.16
CA PHE A 177 -3.25 -2.18 -0.04
C PHE A 177 -2.31 -2.25 -1.24
N SER A 178 -1.02 -2.49 -0.96
CA SER A 178 0.07 -2.31 -1.92
C SER A 178 0.85 -3.60 -2.20
N PHE A 179 0.68 -4.62 -1.36
CA PHE A 179 1.31 -5.93 -1.54
C PHE A 179 0.26 -7.03 -1.42
N LEU A 180 0.39 -8.06 -2.23
CA LEU A 180 -0.38 -9.30 -2.12
C LEU A 180 0.58 -10.47 -1.96
N LEU A 181 0.49 -11.15 -0.82
CA LEU A 181 1.16 -12.43 -0.61
C LEU A 181 0.21 -13.55 -1.01
N LYS A 182 0.70 -14.46 -1.86
CA LYS A 182 -0.06 -15.63 -2.33
C LYS A 182 0.80 -16.90 -2.31
N PRO A 183 0.20 -18.08 -2.13
CA PRO A 183 0.90 -19.34 -2.30
C PRO A 183 1.38 -19.50 -3.75
N LYS A 184 2.45 -20.28 -3.96
CA LYS A 184 2.91 -20.66 -5.30
C LYS A 184 2.00 -21.68 -5.97
N GLN A 185 1.25 -22.45 -5.20
CA GLN A 185 0.25 -23.39 -5.70
C GLN A 185 -0.88 -22.63 -6.40
N GLY A 186 -1.25 -23.09 -7.60
CA GLY A 186 -2.42 -22.56 -8.32
C GLY A 186 -2.24 -21.13 -8.80
N ASP A 187 -0.98 -20.73 -9.09
CA ASP A 187 -0.60 -19.34 -9.30
C ASP A 187 -1.55 -18.59 -10.24
N VAL A 188 -2.03 -17.47 -9.71
CA VAL A 188 -3.00 -16.60 -10.33
C VAL A 188 -2.22 -15.46 -11.00
N HIS A 189 -2.46 -15.24 -12.30
CA HIS A 189 -1.80 -14.17 -13.07
C HIS A 189 -1.80 -12.81 -12.33
N ARG A 190 -0.65 -12.12 -12.35
CA ARG A 190 -0.40 -10.79 -11.74
C ARG A 190 -1.49 -9.73 -12.00
N SER A 191 -2.11 -9.73 -13.18
CA SER A 191 -3.21 -8.81 -13.50
C SER A 191 -4.39 -8.94 -12.53
N ARG A 192 -4.63 -10.15 -12.01
CA ARG A 192 -5.64 -10.38 -10.97
C ARG A 192 -5.19 -9.89 -9.61
N SER A 193 -3.90 -9.95 -9.28
CA SER A 193 -3.36 -9.41 -8.02
C SER A 193 -3.57 -7.91 -7.91
N GLN A 194 -3.28 -7.15 -8.97
CA GLN A 194 -3.58 -5.72 -9.03
C GLN A 194 -5.07 -5.43 -8.85
N LYS A 195 -5.94 -6.24 -9.46
CA LYS A 195 -7.40 -6.12 -9.28
C LYS A 195 -7.83 -6.39 -7.84
N LEU A 196 -7.23 -7.36 -7.14
CA LEU A 196 -7.54 -7.64 -5.74
C LEU A 196 -7.09 -6.49 -4.83
N LEU A 197 -5.89 -5.93 -5.06
CA LEU A 197 -5.38 -4.76 -4.32
C LEU A 197 -6.30 -3.54 -4.49
N LEU A 198 -6.78 -3.32 -5.72
CA LEU A 198 -7.73 -2.28 -6.08
C LEU A 198 -9.07 -2.42 -5.35
N LEU A 199 -9.73 -3.56 -5.54
CA LEU A 199 -11.05 -3.78 -4.95
C LEU A 199 -10.98 -3.69 -3.43
N SER A 200 -9.92 -4.24 -2.83
CA SER A 200 -9.72 -4.19 -1.38
C SER A 200 -9.50 -2.76 -0.88
N THR A 201 -8.79 -1.93 -1.64
CA THR A 201 -8.60 -0.50 -1.32
C THR A 201 -9.92 0.26 -1.38
N LEU A 202 -10.75 0.02 -2.41
CA LEU A 202 -12.08 0.63 -2.53
C LEU A 202 -13.02 0.17 -1.40
N MET A 203 -13.03 -1.12 -1.08
CA MET A 203 -13.81 -1.66 0.03
C MET A 203 -13.39 -1.05 1.36
N HIS A 204 -12.08 -0.88 1.60
CA HIS A 204 -11.59 -0.22 2.80
C HIS A 204 -12.01 1.25 2.89
N ALA A 205 -11.99 1.98 1.78
CA ALA A 205 -12.54 3.34 1.73
C ALA A 205 -14.04 3.35 2.08
N LYS A 206 -14.81 2.41 1.52
CA LYS A 206 -16.25 2.26 1.81
C LYS A 206 -16.52 1.96 3.29
N GLU A 207 -15.78 1.04 3.89
CA GLU A 207 -15.88 0.71 5.33
C GLU A 207 -15.65 1.97 6.19
N ARG A 208 -14.66 2.81 5.82
CA ARG A 208 -14.39 4.07 6.52
C ARG A 208 -15.52 5.10 6.35
N ILE A 209 -16.09 5.22 5.15
CA ILE A 209 -17.24 6.10 4.88
C ILE A 209 -18.45 5.65 5.70
N LEU A 210 -18.77 4.36 5.74
CA LEU A 210 -19.87 3.81 6.53
C LEU A 210 -19.69 4.04 8.03
N THR A 211 -18.44 4.00 8.50
CA THR A 211 -18.12 4.35 9.90
C THR A 211 -18.41 5.83 10.17
N VAL A 212 -18.07 6.74 9.25
CA VAL A 212 -18.41 8.16 9.37
C VAL A 212 -19.92 8.36 9.32
N GLN A 213 -20.63 7.74 8.36
CA GLN A 213 -22.10 7.79 8.28
C GLN A 213 -22.75 7.38 9.60
N SER A 214 -22.33 6.25 10.17
CA SER A 214 -22.89 5.74 11.43
C SER A 214 -22.64 6.67 12.62
N LYS A 215 -21.60 7.52 12.55
CA LYS A 215 -21.35 8.58 13.53
C LYS A 215 -22.26 9.77 13.27
N LEU A 216 -22.34 10.25 12.02
CA LEU A 216 -23.18 11.37 11.61
C LEU A 216 -24.65 11.16 12.01
N ASP A 217 -25.17 9.94 11.85
CA ASP A 217 -26.56 9.58 12.20
C ASP A 217 -26.89 9.77 13.69
N LYS A 218 -25.87 9.96 14.54
CA LYS A 218 -26.00 10.10 16.00
C LYS A 218 -25.59 11.47 16.51
N LEU A 219 -25.06 12.33 15.64
CA LEU A 219 -24.56 13.65 16.02
C LEU A 219 -25.68 14.69 16.05
N TYR A 220 -25.59 15.59 17.01
CA TYR A 220 -26.41 16.79 17.11
C TYR A 220 -25.69 18.00 16.50
N GLU A 221 -26.45 18.99 16.04
CA GLU A 221 -25.93 20.16 15.31
C GLU A 221 -24.92 21.00 16.11
N ASN A 222 -24.98 20.95 17.45
CA ASN A 222 -24.08 21.67 18.34
C ASN A 222 -22.74 20.95 18.59
N GLU A 223 -22.55 19.73 18.10
CA GLU A 223 -21.32 18.95 18.28
C GLU A 223 -20.27 19.30 17.20
N HIS A 224 -19.92 20.59 17.12
CA HIS A 224 -19.12 21.15 16.03
C HIS A 224 -17.76 20.48 15.82
N ASP A 225 -17.07 20.09 16.88
CA ASP A 225 -15.76 19.43 16.80
C ASP A 225 -15.86 18.04 16.15
N GLU A 226 -16.91 17.28 16.48
CA GLU A 226 -17.17 15.94 15.91
C GLU A 226 -17.64 16.03 14.46
N ILE A 227 -18.45 17.05 14.13
CA ILE A 227 -18.84 17.37 12.76
C ILE A 227 -17.59 17.68 11.93
N ARG A 228 -16.72 18.57 12.42
CA ARG A 228 -15.47 18.95 11.74
C ARG A 228 -14.53 17.75 11.56
N SER A 229 -14.38 16.94 12.61
CA SER A 229 -13.58 15.70 12.59
C SER A 229 -14.08 14.73 11.51
N SER A 230 -15.40 14.53 11.42
CA SER A 230 -16.04 13.68 10.41
C SER A 230 -15.80 14.20 8.99
N GLY A 231 -15.96 15.50 8.76
CA GLY A 231 -15.64 16.14 7.48
C GLY A 231 -14.17 15.98 7.07
N ASN A 232 -13.23 16.13 8.02
CA ASN A 232 -11.80 15.94 7.75
C ASN A 232 -11.44 14.48 7.41
N ILE A 233 -12.11 13.51 8.05
CA ILE A 233 -11.96 12.09 7.71
C ILE A 233 -12.41 11.85 6.26
N LEU A 234 -13.58 12.38 5.87
CA LEU A 234 -14.10 12.25 4.50
C LEU A 234 -13.20 12.92 3.46
N ARG A 235 -12.67 14.13 3.75
CA ARG A 235 -11.64 14.79 2.92
C ARG A 235 -10.44 13.87 2.70
N THR A 236 -9.94 13.26 3.78
CA THR A 236 -8.78 12.36 3.72
C THR A 236 -9.06 11.13 2.86
N ILE A 237 -10.27 10.56 2.98
CA ILE A 237 -10.71 9.43 2.15
C ILE A 237 -10.78 9.86 0.67
N LEU A 238 -11.42 11.00 0.38
CA LEU A 238 -11.53 11.55 -0.97
C LEU A 238 -10.16 11.77 -1.62
N GLU A 239 -9.23 12.39 -0.89
CA GLU A 239 -7.89 12.65 -1.41
C GLU A 239 -7.13 11.34 -1.69
N SER A 240 -7.22 10.37 -0.78
CA SER A 240 -6.62 9.04 -0.99
C SER A 240 -7.22 8.32 -2.19
N LEU A 241 -8.54 8.38 -2.36
CA LEU A 241 -9.26 7.79 -3.49
C LEU A 241 -8.84 8.41 -4.82
N LEU A 242 -8.71 9.74 -4.89
CA LEU A 242 -8.28 10.44 -6.11
C LEU A 242 -6.83 10.15 -6.47
N LYS A 243 -5.91 10.12 -5.48
CA LYS A 243 -4.52 9.69 -5.72
C LYS A 243 -4.48 8.28 -6.28
N TYR A 244 -5.22 7.38 -5.64
CA TYR A 244 -5.31 5.99 -6.05
C TYR A 244 -5.90 5.86 -7.48
N TYR A 245 -6.94 6.61 -7.81
CA TYR A 245 -7.52 6.65 -9.16
C TYR A 245 -6.50 7.08 -10.22
N CYS A 246 -5.74 8.17 -9.97
CA CYS A 246 -4.70 8.62 -10.89
C CYS A 246 -3.65 7.52 -11.15
N LEU A 247 -3.26 6.79 -10.11
CA LEU A 247 -2.30 5.69 -10.23
C LEU A 247 -2.88 4.50 -10.99
N PHE A 248 -4.14 4.14 -10.73
CA PHE A 248 -4.83 3.08 -11.44
C PHE A 248 -5.00 3.35 -12.94
N TYR A 249 -5.14 4.62 -13.32
CA TYR A 249 -5.20 5.07 -14.72
C TYR A 249 -3.85 5.49 -15.31
N GLU A 250 -2.75 5.25 -14.61
CA GLU A 250 -1.37 5.53 -15.08
C GLU A 250 -1.10 7.03 -15.38
N TYR A 251 -1.87 7.95 -14.80
CA TYR A 251 -1.76 9.40 -15.04
C TYR A 251 -0.59 10.09 -14.32
N SER A 252 0.24 9.34 -13.59
CA SER A 252 1.17 9.86 -12.57
C SER A 252 0.49 10.74 -11.52
N LEU A 253 1.19 11.04 -10.42
CA LEU A 253 0.74 12.06 -9.47
C LEU A 253 1.26 13.45 -9.89
N PRO A 254 0.52 14.55 -9.62
CA PRO A 254 0.95 15.89 -10.00
C PRO A 254 2.22 16.37 -9.27
N LYS A 255 2.54 15.80 -8.11
CA LYS A 255 3.77 16.03 -7.34
C LYS A 255 4.46 14.68 -7.08
N LYS A 256 5.80 14.69 -7.07
CA LYS A 256 6.65 13.52 -6.80
C LYS A 256 6.30 12.81 -5.47
N HIS A 257 6.10 13.56 -4.40
CA HIS A 257 5.82 12.97 -3.10
C HIS A 257 4.32 12.81 -2.87
N TYR A 258 3.88 11.59 -2.55
CA TYR A 258 2.47 11.22 -2.28
C TYR A 258 1.75 12.20 -1.35
N GLU A 259 2.40 12.60 -0.25
CA GLU A 259 1.85 13.50 0.78
C GLU A 259 1.57 14.93 0.29
N LYS A 260 2.20 15.37 -0.82
CA LYS A 260 2.06 16.74 -1.36
C LYS A 260 0.97 16.89 -2.42
N ASN A 261 0.22 15.82 -2.68
CA ASN A 261 -0.78 15.78 -3.75
C ASN A 261 -2.18 16.11 -3.19
N PHE A 262 -2.51 17.39 -3.03
CA PHE A 262 -3.78 17.80 -2.43
C PHE A 262 -4.96 17.76 -3.42
N LEU A 263 -6.20 17.76 -2.91
CA LEU A 263 -7.43 17.74 -3.70
C LEU A 263 -7.44 18.73 -4.90
N GLY A 264 -7.03 19.98 -4.67
CA GLY A 264 -6.99 20.99 -5.74
C GLY A 264 -5.96 20.69 -6.84
N ASP A 265 -4.82 20.09 -6.48
CA ASP A 265 -3.82 19.64 -7.46
C ASP A 265 -4.34 18.45 -8.27
N LEU A 266 -4.95 17.47 -7.60
CA LEU A 266 -5.51 16.28 -8.22
C LEU A 266 -6.62 16.62 -9.22
N LYS A 267 -7.54 17.51 -8.85
CA LYS A 267 -8.61 17.96 -9.77
C LYS A 267 -8.05 18.65 -11.01
N ARG A 268 -7.10 19.57 -10.84
CA ARG A 268 -6.43 20.22 -11.98
C ARG A 268 -5.70 19.21 -12.86
N HIS A 269 -5.12 18.17 -12.26
CA HIS A 269 -4.45 17.09 -12.97
C HIS A 269 -5.44 16.31 -13.84
N LEU A 270 -6.57 15.87 -13.28
CA LEU A 270 -7.64 15.19 -14.03
C LEU A 270 -8.16 16.03 -15.20
N LYS A 271 -8.32 17.34 -15.00
CA LYS A 271 -8.69 18.27 -16.09
C LYS A 271 -7.67 18.27 -17.23
N LYS A 272 -6.36 18.19 -16.96
CA LYS A 272 -5.32 18.13 -18.00
C LYS A 272 -5.42 16.86 -18.85
N PHE A 273 -5.86 15.75 -18.26
CA PHE A 273 -6.09 14.49 -18.97
C PHE A 273 -7.47 14.42 -19.66
N ASN A 274 -8.30 15.46 -19.56
CA ASN A 274 -9.70 15.45 -19.98
C ASN A 274 -10.47 14.24 -19.41
N ASP A 275 -10.17 13.85 -18.16
CA ASP A 275 -10.83 12.70 -17.54
C ASP A 275 -12.27 13.08 -17.13
N PRO A 276 -13.30 12.27 -17.46
CA PRO A 276 -14.70 12.54 -17.10
C PRO A 276 -14.96 12.69 -15.59
N LEU A 277 -14.09 12.14 -14.75
CA LEU A 277 -14.13 12.32 -13.31
C LEU A 277 -14.02 13.79 -12.90
N ASN A 278 -13.36 14.63 -13.71
CA ASN A 278 -13.27 16.06 -13.43
C ASN A 278 -14.65 16.74 -13.43
N ASP A 279 -15.59 16.26 -14.25
CA ASP A 279 -16.96 16.80 -14.32
C ASP A 279 -17.81 16.29 -13.17
N VAL A 280 -17.54 15.07 -12.72
CA VAL A 280 -18.16 14.47 -11.52
C VAL A 280 -17.69 15.19 -10.25
N LEU A 281 -16.40 15.51 -10.16
CA LEU A 281 -15.78 16.11 -8.98
C LEU A 281 -16.02 17.62 -8.96
N GLU A 282 -17.21 18.04 -8.55
CA GLU A 282 -17.61 19.45 -8.52
C GLU A 282 -16.69 20.33 -7.67
N GLN A 283 -16.50 21.61 -8.06
CA GLN A 283 -15.61 22.52 -7.32
C GLN A 283 -16.14 22.82 -5.93
N ARG A 284 -17.47 22.84 -5.78
CA ARG A 284 -18.13 23.00 -4.48
C ARG A 284 -17.67 21.94 -3.48
N ILE A 285 -17.62 20.67 -3.87
CA ILE A 285 -17.19 19.56 -3.00
C ILE A 285 -15.73 19.72 -2.57
N ILE A 286 -14.86 20.19 -3.46
CA ILE A 286 -13.46 20.46 -3.12
C ILE A 286 -13.35 21.57 -2.08
N ASN A 287 -14.12 22.65 -2.25
CA ASN A 287 -14.13 23.76 -1.30
C ASN A 287 -14.66 23.29 0.07
N LEU A 288 -15.78 22.56 0.06
CA LEU A 288 -16.41 21.97 1.24
C LEU A 288 -15.45 21.06 2.02
N ALA A 289 -14.78 20.15 1.31
CA ALA A 289 -13.78 19.27 1.91
C ALA A 289 -12.59 20.07 2.47
N ASN A 290 -12.20 21.18 1.82
CA ASN A 290 -11.11 22.02 2.31
C ASN A 290 -11.46 22.77 3.59
N ASP A 291 -12.71 23.23 3.72
CA ASP A 291 -13.21 23.95 4.89
C ASP A 291 -13.13 23.13 6.18
N PHE A 292 -13.27 21.80 6.11
CA PHE A 292 -13.18 20.93 7.29
C PHE A 292 -11.75 20.67 7.80
N SER A 293 -10.72 21.01 7.03
CA SER A 293 -9.32 20.73 7.40
C SER A 293 -8.59 21.92 8.00
N HIS A 294 -9.15 23.12 7.90
CA HIS A 294 -8.52 24.34 8.35
C HIS A 294 -9.38 24.96 9.44
N ASP A 295 -8.73 25.59 10.42
CA ASP A 295 -9.43 26.47 11.33
C ASP A 295 -9.73 27.78 10.59
N ASN A 296 -10.84 27.78 9.85
CA ASN A 296 -11.30 28.92 9.07
C ASN A 296 -12.24 29.85 9.85
N GLY A 297 -12.48 29.56 11.14
CA GLY A 297 -13.41 30.31 11.99
C GLY A 297 -14.90 30.07 11.66
N ASN A 298 -15.22 29.23 10.67
CA ASN A 298 -16.60 28.93 10.32
C ASN A 298 -17.15 27.80 11.20
N ILE A 299 -18.44 27.94 11.55
CA ILE A 299 -19.18 26.90 12.26
C ILE A 299 -19.50 25.78 11.25
N PRO A 300 -19.03 24.54 11.48
CA PRO A 300 -19.29 23.44 10.57
C PRO A 300 -20.76 23.01 10.66
N LEU A 301 -21.43 22.89 9.51
CA LEU A 301 -22.81 22.44 9.43
C LEU A 301 -22.86 20.92 9.23
N LEU A 302 -23.81 20.26 9.91
CA LEU A 302 -23.99 18.81 9.78
C LEU A 302 -24.42 18.42 8.34
N GLU A 303 -25.27 19.24 7.71
CA GLU A 303 -25.75 19.05 6.34
C GLU A 303 -24.60 19.03 5.31
N ASP A 304 -23.60 19.91 5.49
CA ASP A 304 -22.41 19.97 4.64
C ASP A 304 -21.59 18.67 4.72
N VAL A 305 -21.48 18.08 5.91
CA VAL A 305 -20.77 16.80 6.07
C VAL A 305 -21.57 15.66 5.43
N TYR A 306 -22.91 15.67 5.52
CA TYR A 306 -23.75 14.71 4.81
C TYR A 306 -23.60 14.82 3.29
N GLU A 307 -23.59 16.03 2.73
CA GLU A 307 -23.36 16.26 1.30
C GLU A 307 -22.00 15.70 0.87
N LEU A 308 -20.93 16.02 1.62
CA LEU A 308 -19.60 15.49 1.35
C LEU A 308 -19.60 13.96 1.40
N ASN A 309 -20.20 13.36 2.44
CA ASN A 309 -20.27 11.92 2.62
C ASN A 309 -20.99 11.22 1.44
N GLN A 310 -22.14 11.75 1.00
CA GLN A 310 -22.87 11.23 -0.16
C GLN A 310 -22.00 11.28 -1.42
N HIS A 311 -21.28 12.38 -1.63
CA HIS A 311 -20.41 12.54 -2.79
C HIS A 311 -19.21 11.58 -2.76
N VAL A 312 -18.53 11.44 -1.61
CA VAL A 312 -17.41 10.49 -1.48
C VAL A 312 -17.90 9.05 -1.70
N ASN A 313 -19.08 8.69 -1.19
CA ASN A 313 -19.68 7.38 -1.40
C ASN A 313 -20.01 7.13 -2.89
N TYR A 314 -20.57 8.13 -3.57
CA TYR A 314 -20.82 8.07 -5.01
C TYR A 314 -19.53 7.83 -5.81
N LEU A 315 -18.43 8.49 -5.44
CA LEU A 315 -17.13 8.32 -6.10
C LEU A 315 -16.55 6.91 -5.94
N VAL A 316 -16.72 6.28 -4.77
CA VAL A 316 -16.33 4.88 -4.58
C VAL A 316 -17.10 3.96 -5.54
N GLU A 317 -18.41 4.15 -5.68
CA GLU A 317 -19.23 3.37 -6.61
C GLU A 317 -18.86 3.65 -8.07
N TYR A 318 -18.56 4.90 -8.41
CA TYR A 318 -18.07 5.30 -9.73
C TYR A 318 -16.75 4.59 -10.07
N PHE A 319 -15.79 4.57 -9.14
CA PHE A 319 -14.50 3.89 -9.32
C PHE A 319 -14.65 2.39 -9.43
N ASN A 320 -15.53 1.80 -8.63
CA ASN A 320 -15.81 0.37 -8.73
C ASN A 320 -16.34 0.01 -10.13
N LYS A 321 -17.33 0.75 -10.65
CA LYS A 321 -17.85 0.55 -12.02
C LYS A 321 -16.78 0.73 -13.09
N LYS A 322 -15.99 1.80 -13.01
CA LYS A 322 -14.91 2.11 -13.94
C LYS A 322 -13.80 1.05 -13.93
N SER A 323 -13.44 0.54 -12.75
CA SER A 323 -12.45 -0.52 -12.61
C SER A 323 -12.89 -1.82 -13.28
N VAL A 324 -14.18 -2.18 -13.15
CA VAL A 324 -14.74 -3.36 -13.84
C VAL A 324 -14.62 -3.18 -15.36
N LEU A 325 -14.93 -1.99 -15.88
CA LEU A 325 -14.84 -1.68 -17.31
C LEU A 325 -13.40 -1.71 -17.84
N LYS A 326 -12.42 -1.07 -17.17
CA LYS A 326 -11.00 -1.10 -17.60
C LYS A 326 -10.46 -2.54 -17.62
N ASN A 327 -10.86 -3.37 -16.65
CA ASN A 327 -10.39 -4.75 -16.56
C ASN A 327 -10.99 -5.68 -17.62
N ASN A 328 -12.24 -5.45 -18.06
CA ASN A 328 -12.84 -6.22 -19.16
C ASN A 328 -12.23 -5.89 -20.53
N LEU A 329 -11.53 -4.75 -20.65
CA LEU A 329 -10.79 -4.37 -21.87
C LEU A 329 -9.37 -4.95 -21.91
N LEU A 330 -8.87 -5.47 -20.77
CA LEU A 330 -7.52 -6.02 -20.59
C LEU A 330 -7.51 -7.55 -20.42
N SER A 331 -8.69 -8.18 -20.43
CA SER A 331 -8.93 -9.63 -20.45
C SER A 331 -9.35 -10.07 -21.84
#